data_AF-B2JLJ2-F1
#
_entry.id   AF-B2JLJ2-F1
#
_cell.length_a   1.000
_cell.length_b   1.000
_cell.length_c   1.000
_cell.angle_alpha   90.00
_cell.angle_beta   90.00
_cell.angle_gamma   90.00
#
_symmetry.space_group_name_H-M   'P 1'
#
loop_
_entity.id
_entity.type
_entity.pdbx_description
1 polymer ?
#
loop_
_entity_poly.entity_id
_entity_poly.type
_entity_poly.pdbx_seq_one_letter_code
_entity_poly.pdbx_strand_id
1 'polypeptide(L)'
;MKNPNNFRTRSEHPKPEKAVRGSRHLRYKGYEVAPAAQRLPNGLFAANLTIEKTTPASGAHAYSFDALDYFFDEEHALAYAYRWGRLWIDSHQ
;
A
#
# COMPACT_ATOMS: atom_id res chain seq x y z
N MET A 1 36.30 -35.93 24.31
CA MET A 1 34.98 -36.45 23.89
C MET A 1 34.01 -35.28 23.74
N LYS A 2 32.96 -35.45 22.92
CA LYS A 2 32.29 -34.43 22.09
C LYS A 2 31.60 -33.29 22.85
N ASN A 3 31.79 -32.07 22.32
CA ASN A 3 31.01 -30.86 22.60
C ASN A 3 29.73 -30.89 21.71
N PRO A 4 28.50 -30.99 22.26
CA PRO A 4 27.30 -31.08 21.45
C PRO A 4 26.69 -29.68 21.18
N ASN A 5 27.26 -28.96 20.22
CA ASN A 5 26.54 -27.87 19.55
C ASN A 5 25.69 -28.44 18.40
N ASN A 6 24.57 -27.75 18.12
CA ASN A 6 23.60 -27.94 17.01
C ASN A 6 22.46 -28.94 17.23
N PHE A 7 21.34 -28.44 17.77
CA PHE A 7 20.06 -28.60 17.08
C PHE A 7 19.41 -27.25 16.83
N ARG A 8 19.73 -26.78 15.63
CA ARG A 8 19.08 -25.73 14.84
C ARG A 8 17.57 -25.98 14.76
N THR A 9 16.79 -25.45 15.70
CA THR A 9 15.38 -25.15 15.42
C THR A 9 15.35 -23.75 14.82
N ARG A 10 15.36 -23.75 13.49
CA ARG A 10 14.93 -22.65 12.66
C ARG A 10 13.50 -22.33 13.10
N SER A 11 13.34 -21.37 14.02
CA SER A 11 12.06 -20.68 14.16
C SER A 11 11.84 -19.95 12.85
N GLU A 12 11.26 -20.66 11.89
CA GLU A 12 10.50 -20.06 10.81
C GLU A 12 9.44 -19.21 11.49
N HIS A 13 9.80 -17.96 11.76
CA HIS A 13 8.81 -16.91 11.72
C HIS A 13 8.14 -17.06 10.37
N PRO A 14 6.83 -17.36 10.29
CA PRO A 14 6.11 -16.93 9.11
C PRO A 14 6.39 -15.43 9.08
N LYS A 15 7.12 -14.97 8.04
CA LYS A 15 7.09 -13.56 7.69
C LYS A 15 5.61 -13.18 7.74
N PRO A 16 5.22 -12.01 8.26
CA PRO A 16 3.94 -11.46 7.86
C PRO A 16 4.07 -11.30 6.35
N GLU A 17 3.64 -12.33 5.62
CA GLU A 17 3.05 -12.22 4.31
C GLU A 17 2.05 -11.11 4.54
N LYS A 18 2.50 -9.89 4.23
CA LYS A 18 1.72 -8.68 4.33
C LYS A 18 0.42 -9.10 3.72
N ALA A 19 -0.63 -9.17 4.55
CA ALA A 19 -1.95 -9.58 4.11
C ALA A 19 -2.13 -8.89 2.77
N VAL A 20 -2.11 -9.68 1.70
CA VAL A 20 -2.33 -9.19 0.34
C VAL A 20 -3.82 -8.89 0.33
N ARG A 21 -4.21 -7.85 1.08
CA ARG A 21 -5.35 -7.03 0.71
C ARG A 21 -4.98 -6.61 -0.71
N GLY A 22 -5.82 -6.97 -1.66
CA GLY A 22 -5.60 -6.78 -3.09
C GLY A 22 -5.54 -5.32 -3.53
N SER A 23 -4.73 -4.51 -2.85
CA SER A 23 -4.26 -3.23 -3.31
C SER A 23 -3.36 -3.54 -4.49
N ARG A 24 -3.91 -3.45 -5.70
CA ARG A 24 -3.14 -3.48 -6.94
C ARG A 24 -2.22 -2.27 -6.91
N HIS A 25 -1.01 -2.44 -6.41
CA HIS A 25 0.00 -1.39 -6.42
C HIS A 25 0.42 -1.19 -7.87
N LEU A 26 0.13 0.00 -8.40
CA LEU A 26 0.36 0.37 -9.78
C LEU A 26 1.57 1.27 -9.85
N ARG A 27 2.59 0.87 -10.63
CA ARG A 27 3.77 1.70 -10.84
C ARG A 27 3.53 2.65 -12.01
N TYR A 28 3.67 3.96 -11.75
CA TYR A 28 3.46 5.01 -12.73
C TYR A 28 4.55 6.08 -12.59
N LYS A 29 5.33 6.31 -13.66
CA LYS A 29 6.40 7.33 -13.73
C LYS A 29 7.42 7.29 -12.56
N GLY A 30 7.73 6.10 -12.05
CA GLY A 30 8.65 5.94 -10.91
C GLY A 30 8.00 6.12 -9.53
N TYR A 31 6.67 6.27 -9.48
CA TYR A 31 5.87 6.22 -8.26
C TYR A 31 5.11 4.90 -8.19
N GLU A 32 4.90 4.38 -7.00
CA GLU A 32 4.03 3.25 -6.69
C GLU A 32 2.73 3.80 -6.10
N VAL A 33 1.62 3.57 -6.79
CA VAL A 33 0.29 4.05 -6.41
C VAL A 33 -0.50 2.88 -5.85
N ALA A 34 -0.85 2.96 -4.58
CA ALA A 34 -1.64 1.98 -3.85
C ALA A 34 -3.00 2.58 -3.47
N PRO A 35 -4.04 2.44 -4.31
CA PRO A 35 -5.40 2.79 -3.92
C PRO A 35 -5.92 1.77 -2.91
N ALA A 36 -6.64 2.25 -1.90
CA ALA A 36 -7.27 1.43 -0.88
C ALA A 36 -8.67 1.97 -0.58
N ALA A 37 -9.62 1.07 -0.34
CA ALA A 37 -10.95 1.45 0.10
C ALA A 37 -11.12 0.96 1.54
N GLN A 38 -11.36 1.90 2.45
CA GLN A 38 -11.55 1.59 3.86
C GLN A 38 -13.03 1.69 4.20
N ARG A 39 -13.65 0.56 4.54
CA ARG A 39 -15.03 0.53 5.03
C ARG A 39 -15.12 1.15 6.43
N LEU A 40 -16.01 2.11 6.60
CA LEU A 40 -16.26 2.86 7.82
C LEU A 40 -17.46 2.29 8.60
N PRO A 41 -17.58 2.61 9.90
CA PRO A 41 -18.70 2.16 10.73
C PRO A 41 -20.07 2.70 10.27
N ASN A 42 -20.08 3.81 9.53
CA ASN A 42 -21.30 4.40 8.96
C ASN A 42 -21.78 3.70 7.68
N GLY A 43 -21.08 2.66 7.21
CA GLY A 43 -21.41 1.92 5.99
C GLY A 43 -20.81 2.49 4.70
N LEU A 44 -20.09 3.62 4.77
CA LEU A 44 -19.38 4.18 3.62
C LEU A 44 -17.98 3.59 3.47
N PHE A 45 -17.40 3.74 2.28
CA PHE A 45 -16.02 3.43 1.95
C PHE A 45 -15.24 4.72 1.74
N ALA A 46 -14.24 4.96 2.58
CA ALA A 46 -13.27 6.02 2.38
C ALA A 46 -12.29 5.62 1.26
N ALA A 47 -12.13 6.50 0.28
CA ALA A 47 -11.11 6.36 -0.75
C ALA A 47 -9.76 6.81 -0.20
N ASN A 48 -8.93 5.84 0.15
CA ASN A 48 -7.57 6.07 0.62
C ASN A 48 -6.58 5.85 -0.52
N LEU A 49 -5.46 6.55 -0.47
CA LEU A 49 -4.44 6.45 -1.48
C LEU A 49 -3.06 6.63 -0.87
N THR A 50 -2.15 5.73 -1.21
CA THR A 50 -0.73 5.88 -0.90
C THR A 50 0.06 5.99 -2.19
N ILE A 51 0.95 6.96 -2.28
CA ILE A 51 1.85 7.17 -3.41
C ILE A 51 3.28 7.15 -2.87
N GLU A 52 4.06 6.15 -3.27
CA GLU A 52 5.44 6.00 -2.82
C GLU A 52 6.40 6.28 -3.98
N LYS A 53 7.39 7.15 -3.77
CA LYS A 53 8.43 7.39 -4.77
C LYS A 53 9.45 6.24 -4.73
N THR A 54 9.54 5.47 -5.82
CA THR A 54 10.42 4.28 -5.90
C THR A 54 11.85 4.60 -6.31
N THR A 55 12.17 5.86 -6.61
CA THR A 55 13.52 6.25 -7.06
C THR A 55 14.51 6.31 -5.89
N PRO A 56 15.64 5.59 -5.96
CA PRO A 56 16.61 5.50 -4.86
C PRO A 56 17.47 6.77 -4.65
N ALA A 57 17.39 7.77 -5.52
CA ALA A 57 18.28 8.93 -5.53
C ALA A 57 17.89 10.06 -4.56
N SER A 58 16.66 10.06 -4.05
CA SER A 58 16.15 11.07 -3.13
C SER A 58 15.17 10.34 -2.25
N GLY A 59 15.45 10.23 -0.95
CA GLY A 59 14.90 9.24 -0.01
C GLY A 59 13.43 8.89 -0.23
N ALA A 60 13.05 7.64 0.07
CA ALA A 60 11.70 7.14 -0.17
C ALA A 60 10.64 8.06 0.46
N HIS A 61 10.04 8.93 -0.35
CA HIS A 61 8.95 9.81 0.04
C HIS A 61 7.65 9.09 -0.28
N ALA A 62 6.94 8.70 0.78
CA ALA A 62 5.60 8.16 0.71
C ALA A 62 4.60 9.26 1.08
N TYR A 63 3.60 9.45 0.23
CA TYR A 63 2.49 10.36 0.43
C TYR A 63 1.24 9.52 0.68
N SER A 64 0.70 9.60 1.89
CA SER A 64 -0.56 8.94 2.25
C SER A 64 -1.67 9.98 2.33
N PHE A 65 -2.76 9.68 1.64
CA PHE A 65 -3.98 10.46 1.64
C PHE A 65 -5.10 9.58 2.16
N ASP A 66 -5.61 9.94 3.33
CA ASP A 66 -6.75 9.26 3.95
C ASP A 66 -8.04 9.98 3.58
N ALA A 67 -9.07 9.20 3.22
CA ALA A 67 -10.41 9.69 2.92
C ALA A 67 -10.44 10.87 1.92
N LEU A 68 -9.89 10.67 0.72
CA LEU A 68 -10.01 11.62 -0.40
C LEU A 68 -11.47 11.99 -0.67
N ASP A 69 -12.35 11.00 -0.57
CA ASP A 69 -13.80 11.15 -0.63
C ASP A 69 -14.46 9.89 -0.02
N TYR A 70 -15.78 9.92 0.18
CA TYR A 70 -16.56 8.83 0.72
C TYR A 70 -17.56 8.30 -0.31
N PHE A 71 -17.52 6.99 -0.54
CA PHE A 71 -18.38 6.31 -1.51
C PHE A 71 -19.25 5.26 -0.83
N PHE A 72 -20.37 4.89 -1.45
CA PHE A 72 -21.18 3.77 -1.00
C PHE A 72 -20.61 2.41 -1.42
N ASP A 73 -19.77 2.38 -2.46
CA ASP A 73 -19.16 1.16 -3.00
C ASP A 73 -17.63 1.19 -2.93
N GLU A 74 -17.05 0.03 -2.64
CA GLU A 74 -15.61 -0.18 -2.59
C GLU A 74 -14.93 0.09 -3.95
N GLU A 75 -15.53 -0.39 -5.05
CA GLU A 75 -14.98 -0.22 -6.39
C GLU A 75 -14.95 1.24 -6.82
N HIS A 76 -15.98 2.02 -6.46
CA HIS A 76 -16.01 3.46 -6.71
C HIS A 76 -14.90 4.18 -5.95
N ALA A 77 -14.70 3.85 -4.66
CA ALA A 77 -13.61 4.40 -3.86
C ALA A 77 -12.23 4.08 -4.45
N LEU A 78 -12.00 2.82 -4.85
CA LEU A 78 -10.74 2.39 -5.48
C LEU A 78 -10.49 3.06 -6.82
N ALA A 79 -11.49 3.09 -7.71
CA ALA A 79 -11.37 3.69 -9.03
C ALA A 79 -11.17 5.22 -8.95
N TYR A 80 -11.77 5.88 -7.95
CA TYR A 80 -11.54 7.28 -7.68
C TYR A 80 -10.12 7.55 -7.16
N ALA A 81 -9.70 6.84 -6.11
CA ALA A 81 -8.35 6.96 -5.55
C ALA A 81 -7.26 6.73 -6.62
N TYR A 82 -7.45 5.74 -7.49
CA TYR A 82 -6.53 5.47 -8.60
C TYR A 82 -6.44 6.63 -9.60
N ARG A 83 -7.58 7.14 -10.07
CA ARG A 83 -7.62 8.25 -11.03
C ARG A 83 -7.01 9.51 -10.44
N TRP A 84 -7.34 9.81 -9.18
CA TRP A 84 -6.79 10.96 -8.47
C TRP A 84 -5.28 10.83 -8.27
N GLY A 85 -4.79 9.64 -7.90
CA GLY A 85 -3.35 9.41 -7.74
C GLY A 85 -2.53 9.64 -9.01
N ARG A 86 -3.07 9.26 -10.17
CA ARG A 86 -2.43 9.58 -11.45
C ARG A 86 -2.38 11.08 -11.72
N LEU A 87 -3.49 11.79 -11.48
CA LEU A 87 -3.56 13.24 -11.65
C LEU A 87 -2.58 13.97 -10.72
N TRP A 88 -2.50 13.53 -9.46
CA TRP A 88 -1.56 14.08 -8.48
C TRP A 88 -0.10 13.88 -8.93
N ILE A 89 0.27 12.68 -9.41
CA ILE A 89 1.63 12.45 -9.94
C ILE A 89 1.90 13.35 -11.13
N ASP A 90 0.95 13.47 -12.05
CA ASP A 90 1.10 14.32 -13.24
C ASP A 90 1.25 15.81 -12.87
N SER A 91 0.67 16.28 -11.77
CA SER A 91 0.86 17.65 -11.29
C SER A 91 2.11 17.87 -10.43
N HIS A 92 2.76 16.79 -9.96
CA HIS A 92 3.95 16.82 -9.10
C HIS A 92 5.24 16.36 -9.82
N GLN A 93 5.17 16.21 -11.16
CA GLN A 93 6.31 16.04 -12.06
C GLN A 93 6.95 17.39 -12.38
#